data_AF-K2FZ56-F1
#
_entry.id   AF-K2FZ56-F1
#
_cell.length_a   1.000
_cell.length_b   1.000
_cell.length_c   1.000
_cell.angle_alpha   90.00
_cell.angle_beta   90.00
_cell.angle_gamma   90.00
#
_symmetry.space_group_name_H-M   'P 1'
#
loop_
_entity.id
_entity.type
_entity.pdbx_description
1 polymer ?
#
loop_
_entity_poly.entity_id
_entity_poly.type
_entity_poly.pdbx_seq_one_letter_code
_entity_poly.pdbx_strand_id
1 'polypeptide(L)'
;MVNENLQKLIDSNDSVWILEFLVSKEYVNSILEIKTNISRSKWFALDIDETLSATNYSYFDLILEKFWNPENLSVDGMVKKYHMATNVPYYKNPEIESWFNEKRNCNDFQFNIPLIENADKIYQEIHEKHIDISLYITARPETVKESTTLWLEKHNFPKAWIILKPSNLEFQYWNLWKACVLDILYPEIQWIVDDNPDLVKYLPKDYRGIVYAYSHTQDWGRDNVISCTSHEDVKTHIWTYFNK
;
A
#
# COMPACT_ATOMS: atom_id res chain seq x y z
N MET A 1 -1.84 10.13 20.06
CA MET A 1 -1.09 11.39 20.29
C MET A 1 0.31 11.18 19.73
N VAL A 2 0.71 11.96 18.73
CA VAL A 2 2.07 11.90 18.17
C VAL A 2 3.03 12.42 19.24
N ASN A 3 4.09 11.65 19.53
CA ASN A 3 5.15 12.06 20.44
C ASN A 3 5.74 13.41 19.96
N GLU A 4 5.93 14.41 20.83
CA GLU A 4 6.47 15.72 20.45
C GLU A 4 7.83 15.62 19.72
N ASN A 5 8.62 14.60 20.02
CA ASN A 5 9.88 14.33 19.32
C ASN A 5 9.64 13.84 17.88
N LEU A 6 8.60 13.04 17.64
CA LEU A 6 8.25 12.58 16.30
C LEU A 6 7.70 13.74 15.46
N GLN A 7 6.92 14.65 16.04
CA GLN A 7 6.44 15.83 15.31
C GLN A 7 7.61 16.70 14.84
N LYS A 8 8.62 16.92 15.69
CA LYS A 8 9.83 17.67 15.30
C LYS A 8 10.60 17.00 14.15
N LEU A 9 10.65 15.67 14.12
CA LEU A 9 11.28 14.92 13.03
C LEU A 9 10.45 15.02 11.73
N ILE A 10 9.13 14.93 11.83
CA ILE A 10 8.23 15.15 10.69
C ILE A 10 8.45 16.56 10.13
N ASP A 11 8.54 17.56 10.99
CA ASP A 11 8.77 18.95 10.60
C ASP A 11 10.16 19.17 9.96
N SER A 12 11.14 18.29 10.22
CA SER A 12 12.46 18.36 9.58
C SER A 12 12.49 17.74 8.17
N ASN A 13 11.43 17.02 7.76
CA ASN A 13 11.36 16.28 6.49
C ASN A 13 12.54 15.31 6.25
N ASP A 14 13.16 14.79 7.31
CA ASP A 14 14.24 13.82 7.17
C ASP A 14 13.69 12.40 7.26
N SER A 15 13.31 11.84 6.11
CA SER A 15 12.67 10.52 6.03
C SER A 15 13.52 9.39 6.61
N VAL A 16 14.86 9.48 6.55
CA VAL A 16 15.74 8.46 7.14
C VAL A 16 15.63 8.50 8.65
N TRP A 17 15.72 9.68 9.26
CA TRP A 17 15.63 9.83 10.70
C TRP A 17 14.23 9.56 11.25
N ILE A 18 13.18 9.96 10.52
CA ILE A 18 11.80 9.60 10.86
C ILE A 18 11.66 8.08 10.83
N LEU A 19 12.18 7.42 9.80
CA LEU A 19 12.08 5.97 9.69
C LEU A 19 12.87 5.28 10.81
N GLU A 20 14.12 5.67 11.08
CA GLU A 20 14.92 5.15 12.20
C GLU A 20 14.25 5.36 13.57
N PHE A 21 13.38 6.37 13.72
CA PHE A 21 12.58 6.55 14.92
C PHE A 21 11.42 5.56 15.02
N LEU A 22 10.80 5.22 13.87
CA LEU A 22 9.63 4.35 13.80
C LEU A 22 9.98 2.85 13.82
N VAL A 23 11.15 2.49 13.31
CA VAL A 23 11.52 1.09 13.03
C VAL A 23 12.99 0.83 13.40
N SER A 24 13.45 -0.43 13.34
CA SER A 24 14.84 -0.73 13.68
C SER A 24 15.83 -0.20 12.64
N LYS A 25 17.06 0.07 13.07
CA LYS A 25 18.14 0.49 12.17
C LYS A 25 18.45 -0.57 11.10
N GLU A 26 18.37 -1.85 11.46
CA GLU A 26 18.54 -2.96 10.53
C GLU A 26 17.49 -2.91 9.41
N TYR A 27 16.25 -2.57 9.75
CA TYR A 27 15.20 -2.40 8.76
C TYR A 27 15.51 -1.25 7.81
N VAL A 28 15.91 -0.08 8.32
CA VAL A 28 16.31 1.07 7.48
C VAL A 28 17.46 0.71 6.54
N ASN A 29 18.48 0.01 7.05
CA ASN A 29 19.60 -0.45 6.24
C ASN A 29 19.15 -1.39 5.12
N SER A 30 18.15 -2.24 5.34
CA SER A 30 17.60 -3.10 4.28
C SER A 30 16.92 -2.30 3.17
N ILE A 31 16.25 -1.18 3.50
CA ILE A 31 15.65 -0.28 2.50
C ILE A 31 16.75 0.41 1.68
N LEU A 32 17.82 0.86 2.34
CA LEU A 32 18.98 1.46 1.67
C LEU A 32 19.69 0.44 0.77
N GLU A 33 19.81 -0.81 1.21
CA GLU A 33 20.35 -1.90 0.39
C GLU A 33 19.49 -2.12 -0.86
N ILE A 34 18.16 -2.18 -0.71
CA ILE A 34 17.23 -2.24 -1.85
C ILE A 34 17.48 -1.06 -2.80
N LYS A 35 17.56 0.18 -2.28
CA LYS A 35 17.85 1.38 -3.08
C LYS A 35 19.12 1.21 -3.91
N THR A 36 20.20 0.72 -3.30
CA THR A 36 21.49 0.55 -4.00
C THR A 36 21.46 -0.54 -5.06
N ASN A 37 20.61 -1.55 -4.91
CA ASN A 37 20.47 -2.66 -5.85
C ASN A 37 19.48 -2.36 -6.99
N ILE A 38 18.60 -1.38 -6.82
CA ILE A 38 17.71 -0.88 -7.87
C ILE A 38 18.51 0.09 -8.76
N SER A 39 19.18 -0.43 -9.79
CA SER A 39 19.99 0.40 -10.69
C SER A 39 19.13 1.07 -11.78
N ARG A 40 19.07 2.42 -11.78
CA ARG A 40 18.83 3.38 -12.89
C ARG A 40 17.81 3.12 -14.04
N SER A 41 16.87 2.18 -13.93
CA SER A 41 15.67 2.12 -14.80
C SER A 41 14.53 3.01 -14.28
N LYS A 42 13.48 3.23 -15.08
CA LYS A 42 12.23 3.89 -14.65
C LYS A 42 11.39 2.86 -13.89
N TRP A 43 11.63 2.77 -12.58
CA TRP A 43 11.14 1.70 -11.74
C TRP A 43 9.82 2.07 -11.05
N PHE A 44 8.90 1.12 -11.08
CA PHE A 44 7.54 1.24 -10.53
C PHE A 44 7.42 0.52 -9.19
N ALA A 45 6.72 1.16 -8.25
CA ALA A 45 6.23 0.52 -7.04
C ALA A 45 4.72 0.28 -7.12
N LEU A 46 4.27 -0.81 -6.52
CA LEU A 46 2.85 -1.12 -6.37
C LEU A 46 2.52 -1.37 -4.89
N ASP A 47 1.45 -0.74 -4.42
CA ASP A 47 0.75 -1.27 -3.25
C ASP A 47 -0.02 -2.56 -3.60
N ILE A 48 -0.46 -3.32 -2.59
CA ILE A 48 -1.14 -4.61 -2.76
C ILE A 48 -2.60 -4.58 -2.28
N ASP A 49 -2.88 -4.07 -1.08
CA ASP A 49 -4.20 -4.20 -0.46
C ASP A 49 -5.10 -3.09 -0.97
N GLU A 50 -6.28 -3.42 -1.48
CA GLU A 50 -7.18 -2.49 -2.20
C GLU A 50 -6.59 -1.88 -3.49
N THR A 51 -5.32 -2.14 -3.80
CA THR A 51 -4.70 -1.81 -5.08
C THR A 51 -4.66 -3.03 -6.02
N LEU A 52 -4.17 -4.19 -5.59
CA LEU A 52 -4.12 -5.41 -6.40
C LEU A 52 -5.10 -6.47 -5.89
N SER A 53 -5.40 -6.45 -4.60
CA SER A 53 -6.16 -7.46 -3.89
C SER A 53 -7.35 -6.83 -3.19
N ALA A 54 -8.52 -7.46 -3.26
CA ALA A 54 -9.76 -6.94 -2.65
C ALA A 54 -9.86 -7.35 -1.17
N THR A 55 -8.91 -6.87 -0.38
CA THR A 55 -8.71 -7.20 1.03
C THR A 55 -9.92 -6.86 1.91
N ASN A 56 -10.55 -5.69 1.73
CA ASN A 56 -11.74 -5.30 2.48
C ASN A 56 -12.94 -6.18 2.16
N TYR A 57 -13.09 -6.63 0.90
CA TYR A 57 -14.14 -7.58 0.54
C TYR A 57 -13.98 -8.87 1.36
N SER A 58 -12.77 -9.44 1.42
CA SER A 58 -12.50 -10.63 2.25
C SER A 58 -12.69 -10.38 3.74
N TYR A 59 -12.33 -9.20 4.25
CA TYR A 59 -12.62 -8.87 5.64
C TYR A 59 -14.12 -8.83 5.91
N PHE A 60 -14.91 -8.20 5.04
CA PHE A 60 -16.37 -8.14 5.20
C PHE A 60 -17.02 -9.52 5.11
N ASP A 61 -16.59 -10.34 4.17
CA ASP A 61 -17.09 -11.72 4.02
C ASP A 61 -16.93 -12.50 5.33
N LEU A 62 -15.71 -12.58 5.86
CA LEU A 62 -15.43 -13.36 7.07
C LEU A 62 -15.97 -12.73 8.36
N ILE A 63 -16.00 -11.40 8.46
CA ILE A 63 -16.45 -10.74 9.68
C ILE A 63 -17.98 -10.85 9.83
N LEU A 64 -18.73 -10.88 8.72
CA LEU A 64 -20.18 -11.06 8.73
C LEU A 64 -20.60 -12.50 9.10
N GLU A 65 -19.77 -13.50 8.80
CA GLU A 65 -19.98 -14.86 9.29
C GLU A 65 -19.77 -14.99 10.81
N LYS A 66 -18.83 -14.19 11.35
CA LYS A 66 -18.39 -14.32 12.73
C LYS A 66 -19.08 -13.37 13.71
N PHE A 67 -19.41 -12.16 13.27
CA PHE A 67 -19.90 -11.10 14.15
C PHE A 67 -21.22 -10.52 13.67
N TRP A 68 -21.96 -9.96 14.62
CA TRP A 68 -23.26 -9.35 14.38
C TRP A 68 -23.18 -8.15 13.43
N ASN A 69 -24.15 -8.05 12.53
CA ASN A 69 -24.38 -6.92 11.65
C ASN A 69 -25.80 -6.36 11.89
N PRO A 70 -25.97 -5.27 12.67
CA PRO A 70 -27.29 -4.72 13.00
C PRO A 70 -28.03 -4.17 11.79
N GLU A 71 -27.32 -3.87 10.71
CA GLU A 71 -27.90 -3.26 9.50
C GLU A 71 -28.32 -4.29 8.46
N ASN A 72 -28.01 -5.57 8.68
CA ASN A 72 -28.32 -6.66 7.75
C ASN A 72 -27.86 -6.39 6.30
N LEU A 73 -26.71 -5.72 6.16
CA LEU A 73 -26.08 -5.45 4.87
C LEU A 73 -25.36 -6.70 4.36
N SER A 74 -25.44 -6.93 3.05
CA SER A 74 -24.56 -7.88 2.35
C SER A 74 -23.11 -7.38 2.34
N VAL A 75 -22.16 -8.24 1.95
CA VAL A 75 -20.76 -7.85 1.73
C VAL A 75 -20.65 -6.65 0.79
N ASP A 76 -21.34 -6.68 -0.36
CA ASP A 76 -21.37 -5.54 -1.30
C ASP A 76 -21.94 -4.27 -0.66
N GLY A 77 -22.97 -4.41 0.17
CA GLY A 77 -23.56 -3.30 0.92
C GLY A 77 -22.57 -2.69 1.91
N MET A 78 -21.79 -3.54 2.58
CA MET A 78 -20.75 -3.11 3.52
C MET A 78 -19.60 -2.41 2.80
N VAL A 79 -19.08 -2.98 1.70
CA VAL A 79 -18.03 -2.37 0.85
C VAL A 79 -18.50 -1.02 0.33
N LYS A 80 -19.72 -0.94 -0.21
CA LYS A 80 -20.26 0.32 -0.76
C LYS A 80 -20.45 1.39 0.30
N LYS A 81 -20.86 1.02 1.52
CA LYS A 81 -21.18 1.98 2.59
C LYS A 81 -19.95 2.44 3.37
N TYR A 82 -19.08 1.50 3.74
CA TYR A 82 -17.99 1.77 4.67
C TYR A 82 -16.62 1.82 3.99
N HIS A 83 -16.49 1.25 2.79
CA HIS A 83 -15.26 1.03 2.05
C HIS A 83 -14.27 0.12 2.76
N MET A 84 -13.91 0.44 3.99
CA MET A 84 -13.02 -0.34 4.84
C MET A 84 -13.77 -0.97 6.02
N ALA A 85 -13.43 -2.22 6.34
CA ALA A 85 -14.05 -2.91 7.47
C ALA A 85 -13.73 -2.22 8.82
N THR A 86 -12.59 -1.55 8.90
CA THR A 86 -12.21 -0.73 10.05
C THR A 86 -13.05 0.54 10.21
N ASN A 87 -13.80 0.99 9.20
CA ASN A 87 -14.66 2.19 9.29
C ASN A 87 -16.03 1.90 9.91
N VAL A 88 -16.39 0.63 10.12
CA VAL A 88 -17.68 0.24 10.67
C VAL A 88 -17.78 0.62 12.16
N PRO A 89 -18.74 1.46 12.58
CA PRO A 89 -18.81 1.96 13.95
C PRO A 89 -19.03 0.87 15.00
N TYR A 90 -19.85 -0.15 14.70
CA TYR A 90 -20.15 -1.23 15.64
C TYR A 90 -19.05 -2.31 15.71
N TYR A 91 -17.98 -2.17 14.92
CA TYR A 91 -16.78 -3.01 15.00
C TYR A 91 -15.69 -2.44 15.91
N LYS A 92 -15.96 -1.32 16.58
CA LYS A 92 -15.02 -0.66 17.50
C LYS A 92 -15.04 -1.31 18.90
N ASN A 93 -14.62 -2.56 18.97
CA ASN A 93 -14.44 -3.26 20.25
C ASN A 93 -13.18 -4.16 20.24
N PRO A 94 -12.64 -4.51 21.42
CA PRO A 94 -11.37 -5.22 21.52
C PRO A 94 -11.36 -6.62 20.89
N GLU A 95 -12.49 -7.33 20.89
CA GLU A 95 -12.58 -8.68 20.32
C GLU A 95 -12.42 -8.64 18.80
N ILE A 96 -13.13 -7.72 18.15
CA ILE A 96 -13.05 -7.52 16.70
C ILE A 96 -11.69 -6.95 16.29
N GLU A 97 -11.12 -6.04 17.08
CA GLU A 97 -9.76 -5.53 16.86
C GLU A 97 -8.72 -6.66 16.93
N SER A 98 -8.82 -7.54 17.94
CA SER A 98 -7.97 -8.73 18.04
C SER A 98 -8.14 -9.64 16.83
N TRP A 99 -9.36 -9.82 16.34
CA TRP A 99 -9.62 -10.62 15.15
C TRP A 99 -9.01 -10.01 13.88
N PHE A 100 -9.12 -8.69 13.68
CA PHE A 100 -8.44 -8.01 12.56
C PHE A 100 -6.92 -8.18 12.65
N ASN A 101 -6.35 -8.07 13.86
CA ASN A 101 -4.92 -8.29 14.07
C ASN A 101 -4.51 -9.74 13.77
N GLU A 102 -5.31 -10.72 14.17
CA GLU A 102 -5.09 -12.14 13.84
C GLU A 102 -5.08 -12.36 12.33
N LYS A 103 -6.12 -11.90 11.62
CA LYS A 103 -6.25 -12.08 10.16
C LYS A 103 -5.17 -11.36 9.38
N ARG A 104 -4.79 -10.16 9.80
CA ARG A 104 -3.68 -9.42 9.17
C ARG A 104 -2.35 -10.18 9.23
N ASN A 105 -2.12 -10.95 10.29
CA ASN A 105 -0.92 -11.76 10.49
C ASN A 105 -1.10 -13.23 10.05
N CYS A 106 -2.20 -13.58 9.37
CA CYS A 106 -2.50 -14.95 8.98
C CYS A 106 -2.09 -15.21 7.53
N ASN A 107 -1.09 -16.06 7.32
CA ASN A 107 -0.61 -16.43 5.97
C ASN A 107 -1.74 -17.00 5.09
N ASP A 108 -2.57 -17.88 5.63
CA ASP A 108 -3.67 -18.49 4.88
C ASP A 108 -4.70 -17.44 4.43
N PHE A 109 -4.99 -16.44 5.27
CA PHE A 109 -5.86 -15.33 4.88
C PHE A 109 -5.23 -14.56 3.72
N GLN A 110 -3.98 -14.11 3.89
CA GLN A 110 -3.28 -13.26 2.91
C GLN A 110 -3.09 -13.93 1.54
N PHE A 111 -2.91 -15.26 1.52
CA PHE A 111 -2.79 -16.04 0.29
C PHE A 111 -4.11 -16.23 -0.47
N ASN A 112 -5.25 -16.11 0.22
CA ASN A 112 -6.57 -16.37 -0.35
C ASN A 112 -7.40 -15.12 -0.66
N ILE A 113 -6.86 -13.92 -0.41
CA ILE A 113 -7.52 -12.67 -0.79
C ILE A 113 -7.71 -12.67 -2.32
N PRO A 114 -8.92 -12.34 -2.83
CA PRO A 114 -9.18 -12.31 -4.25
C PRO A 114 -8.44 -11.15 -4.93
N LEU A 115 -8.03 -11.39 -6.17
CA LEU A 115 -7.47 -10.39 -7.07
C LEU A 115 -8.54 -9.37 -7.47
N ILE A 116 -8.17 -8.08 -7.52
CA ILE A 116 -9.00 -7.05 -8.17
C ILE A 116 -8.98 -7.27 -9.67
N GLU A 117 -10.17 -7.22 -10.29
CA GLU A 117 -10.36 -7.62 -11.68
C GLU A 117 -9.35 -6.95 -12.64
N ASN A 118 -8.66 -7.79 -13.43
CA ASN A 118 -7.67 -7.42 -14.45
C ASN A 118 -6.39 -6.70 -13.95
N ALA A 119 -6.18 -6.55 -12.64
CA ALA A 119 -4.96 -5.93 -12.11
C ALA A 119 -3.69 -6.67 -12.59
N ASP A 120 -3.70 -8.01 -12.53
CA ASP A 120 -2.62 -8.88 -13.00
C ASP A 120 -2.22 -8.60 -14.46
N LYS A 121 -3.20 -8.64 -15.38
CA LYS A 121 -2.97 -8.45 -16.82
C LYS A 121 -2.45 -7.06 -17.14
N ILE A 122 -3.01 -6.03 -16.50
CA ILE A 122 -2.60 -4.65 -16.73
C ILE A 122 -1.16 -4.42 -16.32
N TYR A 123 -0.77 -4.92 -15.15
CA TYR A 123 0.59 -4.73 -14.65
C TYR A 123 1.61 -5.63 -15.35
N GLN A 124 1.22 -6.82 -15.82
CA GLN A 124 2.02 -7.59 -16.78
C GLN A 124 2.27 -6.82 -18.07
N GLU A 125 1.21 -6.26 -18.68
CA GLU A 125 1.32 -5.48 -19.91
C GLU A 125 2.25 -4.27 -19.73
N ILE A 126 2.12 -3.55 -18.61
CA ILE A 126 3.02 -2.43 -18.26
C ILE A 126 4.48 -2.91 -18.17
N HIS A 127 4.72 -4.01 -17.45
CA HIS A 127 6.06 -4.58 -17.27
C HIS A 127 6.69 -5.03 -18.60
N GLU A 128 5.94 -5.71 -19.46
CA GLU A 128 6.40 -6.18 -20.77
C GLU A 128 6.79 -5.05 -21.73
N LYS A 129 6.27 -3.83 -21.52
CA LYS A 129 6.61 -2.63 -22.29
C LYS A 129 7.83 -1.87 -21.75
N HIS A 130 8.71 -2.56 -21.00
CA HIS A 130 9.94 -2.02 -20.40
C HIS A 130 9.70 -0.93 -19.34
N ILE A 131 8.58 -1.03 -18.63
CA ILE A 131 8.27 -0.24 -17.44
C ILE A 131 8.37 -1.19 -16.25
N ASP A 132 9.59 -1.34 -15.73
CA ASP A 132 9.86 -2.40 -14.79
C ASP A 132 9.14 -2.16 -13.45
N ILE A 133 8.14 -3.00 -13.17
CA ILE A 133 7.65 -3.23 -11.81
C ILE A 133 8.76 -3.90 -11.01
N SER A 134 9.32 -3.13 -10.09
CA SER A 134 10.56 -3.45 -9.34
C SER A 134 10.29 -3.73 -7.88
N LEU A 135 9.17 -3.23 -7.40
CA LEU A 135 8.92 -3.15 -5.98
C LEU A 135 7.43 -3.25 -5.67
N TYR A 136 7.10 -4.03 -4.65
CA TYR A 136 5.83 -3.97 -3.96
C TYR A 136 6.05 -3.34 -2.59
N ILE A 137 5.26 -2.34 -2.22
CA ILE A 137 5.31 -1.71 -0.89
C ILE A 137 3.93 -1.82 -0.25
N THR A 138 3.79 -2.66 0.77
CA THR A 138 2.49 -3.00 1.37
C THR A 138 2.48 -2.82 2.89
N ALA A 139 1.33 -2.46 3.44
CA ALA A 139 1.11 -2.40 4.88
C ALA A 139 0.96 -3.80 5.54
N ARG A 140 0.99 -4.89 4.76
CA ARG A 140 1.09 -6.26 5.29
C ARG A 140 2.32 -6.39 6.20
N PRO A 141 2.20 -7.06 7.36
CA PRO A 141 3.32 -7.25 8.26
C PRO A 141 4.36 -8.21 7.68
N GLU A 142 5.62 -8.08 8.09
CA GLU A 142 6.70 -8.99 7.67
C GLU A 142 6.41 -10.47 7.97
N THR A 143 5.58 -10.77 8.97
CA THR A 143 5.17 -12.15 9.33
C THR A 143 4.45 -12.89 8.20
N VAL A 144 3.88 -12.17 7.22
CA VAL A 144 3.15 -12.74 6.08
C VAL A 144 3.89 -12.62 4.75
N LYS A 145 5.22 -12.42 4.79
CA LYS A 145 6.05 -12.29 3.59
C LYS A 145 5.92 -13.48 2.64
N GLU A 146 5.95 -14.70 3.17
CA GLU A 146 5.88 -15.92 2.37
C GLU A 146 4.56 -16.01 1.59
N SER A 147 3.41 -15.87 2.27
CA SER A 147 2.10 -15.90 1.61
C SER A 147 1.91 -14.74 0.63
N THR A 148 2.48 -13.56 0.92
CA THR A 148 2.43 -12.43 0.00
C THR A 148 3.21 -12.72 -1.28
N THR A 149 4.41 -13.29 -1.17
CA THR A 149 5.19 -13.73 -2.34
C THR A 149 4.43 -14.78 -3.14
N LEU A 150 3.89 -15.82 -2.48
CA LEU A 150 3.13 -16.88 -3.14
C LEU A 150 1.84 -16.35 -3.79
N TRP A 151 1.20 -15.35 -3.20
CA TRP A 151 0.03 -14.68 -3.77
C TRP A 151 0.38 -13.95 -5.07
N LEU A 152 1.48 -13.18 -5.07
CA LEU A 152 1.96 -12.50 -6.28
C LEU A 152 2.31 -13.50 -7.40
N GLU A 153 2.99 -14.60 -7.05
CA GLU A 153 3.31 -15.69 -7.99
C GLU A 153 2.06 -16.39 -8.54
N LYS A 154 1.10 -16.72 -7.67
CA LYS A 154 -0.19 -17.33 -8.05
C LYS A 154 -0.96 -16.50 -9.08
N HIS A 155 -0.86 -15.17 -8.99
CA HIS A 155 -1.50 -14.23 -9.90
C HIS A 155 -0.57 -13.75 -11.04
N ASN A 156 0.59 -14.40 -11.21
CA ASN A 156 1.55 -14.11 -12.28
C ASN A 156 2.06 -12.65 -12.31
N PHE A 157 2.10 -11.96 -11.17
CA PHE A 157 2.68 -10.63 -11.12
C PHE A 157 4.19 -10.66 -11.38
N PRO A 158 4.78 -9.59 -11.95
CA PRO A 158 6.23 -9.52 -12.17
C PRO A 158 7.02 -9.72 -10.88
N LYS A 159 8.13 -10.46 -10.99
CA LYS A 159 9.05 -10.66 -9.86
C LYS A 159 9.75 -9.35 -9.51
N ALA A 160 9.66 -8.96 -8.25
CA ALA A 160 10.16 -7.70 -7.76
C ALA A 160 10.50 -7.80 -6.27
N TRP A 161 11.20 -6.79 -5.75
CA TRP A 161 11.41 -6.65 -4.31
C TRP A 161 10.07 -6.47 -3.60
N ILE A 162 9.97 -6.91 -2.34
CA ILE A 162 8.78 -6.72 -1.52
C ILE A 162 9.22 -6.07 -0.21
N ILE A 163 8.74 -4.86 0.03
CA ILE A 163 8.88 -4.17 1.30
C ILE A 163 7.56 -4.32 2.06
N LEU A 164 7.64 -5.06 3.16
CA LEU A 164 6.54 -5.24 4.10
C LEU A 164 6.75 -4.32 5.29
N LYS A 165 5.64 -3.97 5.93
CA LYS A 165 5.65 -3.18 7.15
C LYS A 165 6.25 -3.98 8.32
N PRO A 166 7.10 -3.37 9.17
CA PRO A 166 7.52 -4.00 10.41
C PRO A 166 6.35 -4.45 11.27
N SER A 167 6.46 -5.65 11.83
CA SER A 167 5.33 -6.30 12.51
C SER A 167 4.88 -5.55 13.77
N ASN A 168 5.80 -4.85 14.42
CA ASN A 168 5.57 -4.02 15.61
C ASN A 168 5.14 -2.57 15.31
N LEU A 169 5.07 -2.16 14.04
CA LEU A 169 4.68 -0.79 13.71
C LEU A 169 3.18 -0.56 13.91
N GLU A 170 2.84 0.40 14.77
CA GLU A 170 1.47 0.79 15.11
C GLU A 170 0.69 1.35 13.92
N PHE A 171 -0.63 1.10 13.89
CA PHE A 171 -1.55 1.48 12.80
C PHE A 171 -1.43 2.94 12.37
N GLN A 172 -1.35 3.86 13.33
CA GLN A 172 -1.31 5.30 13.08
C GLN A 172 -0.07 5.78 12.30
N TYR A 173 0.97 4.95 12.19
CA TYR A 173 2.22 5.31 11.51
C TYR A 173 2.39 4.63 10.15
N TRP A 174 1.43 3.84 9.67
CA TRP A 174 1.60 3.06 8.44
C TRP A 174 1.81 3.94 7.21
N ASN A 175 0.98 4.98 7.04
CA ASN A 175 1.12 5.88 5.89
C ASN A 175 2.37 6.75 5.99
N LEU A 176 2.76 7.17 7.20
CA LEU A 176 4.03 7.87 7.42
C LEU A 176 5.23 6.99 7.08
N TRP A 177 5.25 5.74 7.56
CA TRP A 177 6.28 4.76 7.23
C TRP A 177 6.39 4.56 5.72
N LYS A 178 5.27 4.33 5.02
CA LYS A 178 5.25 4.12 3.58
C LYS A 178 5.76 5.35 2.82
N ALA A 179 5.36 6.55 3.23
CA ALA A 179 5.86 7.81 2.66
C ALA A 179 7.38 7.98 2.86
N CYS A 180 7.90 7.70 4.06
CA CYS A 180 9.34 7.76 4.32
C CYS A 180 10.12 6.73 3.48
N VAL A 181 9.60 5.50 3.35
CA VAL A 181 10.20 4.47 2.48
C VAL A 181 10.27 4.96 1.03
N LEU A 182 9.17 5.51 0.50
CA LEU A 182 9.14 6.04 -0.86
C LEU A 182 10.10 7.19 -1.10
N ASP A 183 10.19 8.12 -0.15
CA ASP A 183 11.11 9.25 -0.22
C ASP A 183 12.58 8.79 -0.17
N ILE A 184 12.88 7.84 0.72
CA ILE A 184 14.21 7.22 0.77
C ILE A 184 14.54 6.52 -0.55
N LEU A 185 13.59 5.86 -1.21
CA LEU A 185 13.84 5.13 -2.45
C LEU A 185 13.89 6.02 -3.70
N TYR A 186 13.49 7.29 -3.60
CA TYR A 186 13.61 8.27 -4.69
C TYR A 186 15.09 8.71 -4.86
N PRO A 187 15.61 8.91 -6.10
CA PRO A 187 14.93 8.86 -7.40
C PRO A 187 14.90 7.50 -8.10
N GLU A 188 15.39 6.43 -7.47
CA GLU A 188 15.45 5.09 -8.06
C GLU A 188 14.05 4.53 -8.27
N ILE A 189 13.15 4.63 -7.29
CA ILE A 189 11.71 4.38 -7.46
C ILE A 189 11.03 5.71 -7.80
N GLN A 190 10.51 5.80 -9.03
CA GLN A 190 9.97 7.06 -9.54
C GLN A 190 8.48 7.18 -9.33
N TRP A 191 7.75 6.07 -9.37
CA TRP A 191 6.30 6.08 -9.30
C TRP A 191 5.75 5.02 -8.36
N ILE A 192 4.57 5.27 -7.81
CA ILE A 192 3.79 4.30 -7.05
C ILE A 192 2.31 4.36 -7.47
N VAL A 193 1.63 3.20 -7.48
CA VAL A 193 0.16 3.12 -7.42
C VAL A 193 -0.23 2.71 -6.02
N ASP A 194 -1.11 3.49 -5.41
CA ASP A 194 -1.59 3.25 -4.04
C ASP A 194 -3.04 3.75 -3.93
N ASP A 195 -3.89 2.98 -3.25
CA ASP A 195 -5.29 3.34 -2.99
C ASP A 195 -5.43 4.27 -1.78
N ASN A 196 -4.41 4.44 -0.95
CA ASN A 196 -4.58 5.17 0.31
C ASN A 196 -4.38 6.68 0.10
N PRO A 197 -5.45 7.50 0.22
CA PRO A 197 -5.36 8.94 -0.03
C PRO A 197 -4.49 9.68 1.00
N ASP A 198 -4.25 9.07 2.17
CA ASP A 198 -3.44 9.65 3.23
C ASP A 198 -1.94 9.54 2.95
N LEU A 199 -1.49 8.66 2.05
CA LEU A 199 -0.08 8.56 1.67
C LEU A 199 0.48 9.93 1.23
N VAL A 200 -0.29 10.65 0.40
CA VAL A 200 0.07 11.96 -0.14
C VAL A 200 0.27 13.02 0.95
N LYS A 201 -0.43 12.89 2.09
CA LYS A 201 -0.34 13.82 3.22
C LYS A 201 1.01 13.73 3.94
N TYR A 202 1.64 12.55 3.92
CA TYR A 202 2.90 12.29 4.61
C TYR A 202 4.13 12.39 3.71
N LEU A 203 3.96 12.41 2.38
CA LEU A 203 5.07 12.63 1.46
C LEU A 203 5.64 14.05 1.60
N PRO A 204 6.98 14.22 1.63
CA PRO A 204 7.60 15.54 1.64
C PRO A 204 7.06 16.45 0.53
N LYS A 205 7.00 17.76 0.80
CA LYS A 205 6.45 18.75 -0.15
C LYS A 205 7.26 18.83 -1.44
N ASP A 206 8.55 18.58 -1.35
CA ASP A 206 9.51 18.55 -2.44
C ASP A 206 9.69 17.16 -3.06
N TYR A 207 8.98 16.12 -2.59
CA TYR A 207 8.95 14.82 -3.24
C TYR A 207 8.47 14.95 -4.69
N ARG A 208 9.27 14.41 -5.63
CA ARG A 208 9.06 14.56 -7.09
C ARG A 208 8.64 13.26 -7.79
N GLY A 209 8.54 12.14 -7.07
CA GLY A 209 7.99 10.90 -7.62
C GLY A 209 6.50 11.04 -7.94
N ILE A 210 5.98 10.29 -8.91
CA ILE A 210 4.56 10.35 -9.30
C ILE A 210 3.76 9.36 -8.45
N VAL A 211 2.67 9.83 -7.86
CA VAL A 211 1.71 8.99 -7.14
C VAL A 211 0.46 8.85 -8.00
N TYR A 212 0.15 7.63 -8.42
CA TYR A 212 -1.12 7.29 -9.03
C TYR A 212 -2.10 6.88 -7.93
N ALA A 213 -2.97 7.81 -7.53
CA ALA A 213 -3.95 7.60 -6.47
C ALA A 213 -5.12 6.78 -7.01
N TYR A 214 -5.08 5.46 -6.78
CA TYR A 214 -6.02 4.49 -7.33
C TYR A 214 -7.38 4.53 -6.62
N SER A 215 -8.46 4.37 -7.39
CA SER A 215 -9.84 4.45 -6.91
C SER A 215 -10.24 5.84 -6.37
N HIS A 216 -9.57 6.91 -6.85
CA HIS A 216 -9.83 8.28 -6.41
C HIS A 216 -10.09 9.26 -7.55
N THR A 217 -10.84 10.32 -7.22
CA THR A 217 -11.12 11.48 -8.10
C THR A 217 -10.70 12.80 -7.48
N GLN A 218 -10.19 12.78 -6.24
CA GLN A 218 -9.80 13.98 -5.51
C GLN A 218 -8.62 14.70 -6.20
N ASP A 219 -8.57 16.03 -6.10
CA ASP A 219 -7.38 16.82 -6.40
C ASP A 219 -6.60 17.11 -5.10
N TRP A 220 -5.30 16.79 -5.08
CA TRP A 220 -4.41 17.06 -3.96
C TRP A 220 -3.64 18.38 -4.09
N GLY A 221 -3.80 19.11 -5.20
CA GLY A 221 -3.08 20.35 -5.47
C GLY A 221 -1.57 20.13 -5.66
N ARG A 222 -1.18 18.93 -6.11
CA ARG A 222 0.21 18.53 -6.35
C ARG A 222 0.36 18.00 -7.78
N ASP A 223 1.25 18.60 -8.56
CA ASP A 223 1.48 18.22 -9.97
C ASP A 223 1.95 16.75 -10.14
N ASN A 224 2.53 16.17 -9.09
CA ASN A 224 3.05 14.81 -9.09
C ASN A 224 2.05 13.77 -8.53
N VAL A 225 0.78 14.14 -8.31
CA VAL A 225 -0.27 13.23 -7.85
C VAL A 225 -1.37 13.18 -8.90
N ILE A 226 -1.61 11.98 -9.43
CA ILE A 226 -2.55 11.73 -10.52
C ILE A 226 -3.65 10.82 -9.99
N SER A 227 -4.88 11.33 -9.95
CA SER A 227 -6.05 10.56 -9.56
C SER A 227 -6.43 9.57 -10.66
N CYS A 228 -6.67 8.32 -10.30
CA CYS A 228 -7.05 7.28 -11.25
C CYS A 228 -8.25 6.51 -10.70
N THR A 229 -9.32 6.36 -11.47
CA THR A 229 -10.53 5.67 -11.01
C THR A 229 -10.47 4.16 -11.23
N SER A 230 -9.52 3.70 -12.04
CA SER A 230 -9.35 2.29 -12.41
C SER A 230 -7.90 1.98 -12.78
N HIS A 231 -7.57 0.70 -12.93
CA HIS A 231 -6.26 0.28 -13.44
C HIS A 231 -6.03 0.69 -14.90
N GLU A 232 -7.11 0.76 -15.70
CA GLU A 232 -7.03 1.24 -17.07
C GLU A 232 -6.69 2.74 -17.14
N ASP A 233 -7.20 3.54 -16.19
CA ASP A 233 -6.80 4.95 -16.05
C ASP A 233 -5.32 5.05 -15.69
N VAL A 234 -4.86 4.27 -14.70
CA VAL A 234 -3.44 4.21 -14.30
C VAL A 234 -2.58 3.91 -15.53
N LYS A 235 -2.92 2.85 -16.27
CA LYS A 235 -2.23 2.43 -17.49
C LYS A 235 -2.18 3.53 -18.55
N THR A 236 -3.32 4.19 -18.78
CA THR A 236 -3.44 5.31 -19.73
C THR A 236 -2.52 6.48 -19.36
N HIS A 237 -2.48 6.85 -18.07
CA HIS A 237 -1.61 7.93 -17.61
C HIS A 237 -0.13 7.57 -17.70
N ILE A 238 0.23 6.34 -17.32
CA ILE A 238 1.60 5.82 -17.48
C ILE A 238 2.03 5.93 -18.94
N TRP A 239 1.25 5.39 -19.89
CA TRP A 239 1.61 5.45 -21.30
C TRP A 239 1.68 6.87 -21.86
N THR A 240 0.80 7.76 -21.40
CA THR A 240 0.86 9.18 -21.76
C THR A 240 2.17 9.83 -21.30
N TYR A 241 2.71 9.41 -20.15
CA TYR A 241 4.00 9.88 -19.66
C TYR A 241 5.18 9.32 -20.46
N PHE A 242 5.09 8.05 -20.90
CA PHE A 242 6.17 7.40 -21.67
C PHE A 242 6.25 7.78 -23.14
N ASN A 243 5.11 8.13 -23.75
CA ASN A 243 5.04 8.51 -25.16
C ASN A 243 5.33 10.00 -25.41
N LYS A 244 5.66 10.77 -24.36
CA LYS A 244 6.14 12.16 -24.46
C LYS A 244 7.66 12.18 -24.53
#